data_AF-A0A3D8TX91-F1
#
_entry.id   AF-A0A3D8TX91-F1
#
_cell.length_a   1.000
_cell.length_b   1.000
_cell.length_c   1.000
_cell.angle_alpha   90.00
_cell.angle_beta   90.00
_cell.angle_gamma   90.00
#
_symmetry.space_group_name_H-M   'P 1'
#
loop_
_entity.id
_entity.type
_entity.pdbx_description
1 polymer ?
#
loop_
_entity_poly.entity_id
_entity_poly.type
_entity_poly.pdbx_seq_one_letter_code
_entity_poly.pdbx_strand_id
1 'polypeptide(L)'
;MIPSSLLVCPIPCYAIGMPNRTIDKLMADRVDRLRRQANMTQQRYAAEVLHCSQGTASTKLAGKTRMSSSDVLNIAKAFNVSTDYIYGLSDSPEPGCQEGVTA
;
A
#
# COMPACT_ATOMS: atom_id res chain seq x y z
N MET A 1 18.07 -53.91 -9.11
CA MET A 1 17.37 -52.92 -9.97
C MET A 1 16.25 -52.30 -9.15
N ILE A 2 16.51 -51.12 -8.57
CA ILE A 2 15.52 -50.29 -7.88
C ILE A 2 15.75 -48.89 -8.45
N PRO A 3 14.84 -48.31 -9.24
CA PRO A 3 15.07 -46.97 -9.75
C PRO A 3 14.83 -45.96 -8.63
N SER A 4 15.93 -45.37 -8.16
CA SER A 4 15.99 -44.24 -7.24
C SER A 4 15.67 -42.93 -7.99
N SER A 5 14.49 -42.86 -8.58
CA SER A 5 14.02 -41.68 -9.31
C SER A 5 13.27 -40.76 -8.35
N LEU A 6 14.03 -39.82 -7.80
CA LEU A 6 13.63 -38.42 -7.61
C LEU A 6 12.26 -38.18 -6.96
N LEU A 7 12.30 -38.12 -5.63
CA LEU A 7 11.72 -37.09 -4.76
C LEU A 7 10.86 -36.02 -5.48
N VAL A 8 9.62 -36.35 -5.85
CA VAL A 8 8.56 -35.35 -6.05
C VAL A 8 7.99 -35.06 -4.66
N CYS A 9 8.53 -34.05 -3.99
CA CYS A 9 7.80 -33.40 -2.90
C CYS A 9 6.80 -32.44 -3.54
N PRO A 10 5.47 -32.66 -3.45
CA PRO A 10 4.51 -31.64 -3.80
C PRO A 10 4.40 -30.73 -2.58
N ILE A 11 5.42 -29.92 -2.31
CA ILE A 11 5.18 -28.72 -1.50
C ILE A 11 4.48 -27.77 -2.48
N PRO A 12 3.18 -27.46 -2.30
CA PRO A 12 2.55 -26.46 -3.12
C PRO A 12 3.27 -25.13 -2.86
N CYS A 13 4.16 -24.73 -3.77
CA CYS A 13 4.88 -23.46 -3.76
C CYS A 13 3.96 -22.23 -3.87
N TYR A 14 2.65 -22.40 -3.72
CA TYR A 14 1.63 -21.37 -3.89
C TYR A 14 0.86 -21.07 -2.60
N ALA A 15 1.58 -20.90 -1.49
CA ALA A 15 1.03 -20.38 -0.24
C ALA A 15 1.58 -18.99 0.13
N ILE A 16 2.38 -18.37 -0.74
CA ILE A 16 2.94 -17.03 -0.52
C ILE A 16 1.96 -15.99 -1.07
N GLY A 17 0.88 -15.70 -0.35
CA GLY A 17 -0.06 -14.70 -0.86
C GLY A 17 -1.31 -14.45 -0.05
N MET A 18 -1.39 -14.82 1.23
CA MET A 18 -2.50 -14.33 2.05
C MET A 18 -2.18 -12.89 2.49
N PRO A 19 -2.90 -11.87 2.00
CA PRO A 19 -2.71 -10.50 2.47
C PRO A 19 -3.05 -10.45 3.96
N ASN A 20 -2.19 -9.82 4.76
CA ASN A 20 -2.52 -9.47 6.13
C ASN A 20 -3.61 -8.39 6.07
N ARG A 21 -4.87 -8.84 6.02
CA ARG A 21 -6.06 -7.97 5.82
C ARG A 21 -6.19 -6.89 6.89
N THR A 22 -5.47 -7.01 8.01
CA THR A 22 -5.47 -6.01 9.08
C THR A 22 -4.61 -4.79 8.72
N ILE A 23 -3.43 -5.00 8.12
CA ILE A 23 -2.53 -3.90 7.74
C ILE A 23 -3.09 -3.14 6.53
N ASP A 24 -3.57 -3.85 5.51
CA ASP A 24 -4.12 -3.21 4.30
C ASP A 24 -5.31 -2.30 4.62
N LYS A 25 -6.18 -2.71 5.56
CA LYS A 25 -7.27 -1.88 6.05
C LYS A 25 -6.77 -0.67 6.82
N LEU A 26 -5.80 -0.83 7.72
CA LEU A 26 -5.23 0.29 8.47
C LEU A 26 -4.67 1.37 7.55
N MET A 27 -3.87 0.98 6.55
CA MET A 27 -3.34 1.93 5.57
C MET A 27 -4.46 2.64 4.82
N ALA A 28 -5.44 1.87 4.33
CA ALA A 28 -6.57 2.40 3.60
C ALA A 28 -7.36 3.43 4.44
N ASP A 29 -7.60 3.17 5.72
CA ASP A 29 -8.27 4.08 6.65
C ASP A 29 -7.47 5.37 6.91
N ARG A 30 -6.14 5.29 7.03
CA ARG A 30 -5.28 6.48 7.22
C ARG A 30 -5.26 7.34 5.96
N VAL A 31 -5.14 6.72 4.80
CA VAL A 31 -5.13 7.41 3.51
C VAL A 31 -6.50 8.01 3.18
N ASP A 32 -7.61 7.33 3.48
CA ASP A 32 -8.94 7.89 3.28
C ASP A 32 -9.20 9.09 4.18
N ARG A 33 -8.66 9.08 5.41
CA ARG A 33 -8.69 10.25 6.30
C ARG A 33 -7.93 11.44 5.72
N LEU A 34 -6.69 11.26 5.26
CA LEU A 34 -5.90 12.32 4.60
C LEU A 34 -6.65 12.90 3.40
N ARG A 35 -7.20 12.03 2.54
CA ARG A 35 -8.00 12.44 1.37
C ARG A 35 -9.21 13.30 1.76
N ARG A 36 -9.93 12.91 2.82
CA ARG A 36 -11.09 13.65 3.33
C ARG A 36 -10.70 14.99 3.96
N GLN A 37 -9.60 15.04 4.71
CA GLN A 37 -9.06 16.28 5.28
C GLN A 37 -8.66 17.28 4.19
N ALA A 38 -8.14 16.79 3.06
CA ALA A 38 -7.85 17.58 1.88
C ALA A 38 -9.10 17.91 1.02
N ASN A 39 -10.31 17.52 1.44
CA ASN A 39 -11.56 17.68 0.69
C ASN A 39 -11.52 17.14 -0.75
N MET A 40 -10.73 16.09 -0.99
CA MET A 40 -10.58 15.51 -2.33
C MET A 40 -11.65 14.45 -2.60
N THR A 41 -12.19 14.41 -3.82
CA THR A 41 -13.02 13.28 -4.28
C THR A 41 -12.15 12.06 -4.58
N GLN A 42 -12.76 10.87 -4.64
CA GLN A 42 -12.02 9.66 -5.03
C GLN A 42 -11.47 9.74 -6.46
N GLN A 43 -12.21 10.37 -7.36
CA GLN A 43 -11.81 10.61 -8.75
C GLN A 43 -10.55 11.48 -8.79
N ARG A 44 -10.57 12.60 -8.06
CA ARG A 44 -9.44 13.53 -8.02
C ARG A 44 -8.20 12.88 -7.40
N TYR A 45 -8.38 12.17 -6.29
CA TYR A 45 -7.32 11.39 -5.65
C TYR A 45 -6.72 10.34 -6.60
N ALA A 46 -7.57 9.61 -7.34
CA ALA A 46 -7.12 8.61 -8.30
C ALA A 46 -6.29 9.22 -9.43
N ALA A 47 -6.69 10.39 -9.95
CA ALA A 47 -6.01 11.04 -11.06
C ALA A 47 -4.72 11.77 -10.63
N GLU A 48 -4.78 12.54 -9.54
CA GLU A 48 -3.70 13.46 -9.12
C GLU A 48 -2.64 12.78 -8.25
N VAL A 49 -2.99 11.74 -7.48
CA VAL A 49 -2.07 11.08 -6.53
C VAL A 49 -1.66 9.70 -7.01
N LEU A 50 -2.63 8.85 -7.36
CA LEU A 50 -2.35 7.45 -7.71
C LEU A 50 -2.15 7.18 -9.20
N HIS A 51 -2.49 8.14 -10.06
CA HIS A 51 -2.49 8.01 -11.52
C HIS A 51 -3.17 6.72 -12.01
N CYS A 52 -4.36 6.42 -11.47
CA CYS A 52 -5.12 5.22 -11.77
C CYS A 52 -6.61 5.52 -11.96
N SER A 53 -7.40 4.49 -12.30
CA SER A 53 -8.85 4.64 -12.39
C SER A 53 -9.48 4.89 -11.00
N GLN A 54 -10.61 5.59 -10.96
CA GLN A 54 -11.35 5.80 -9.70
C GLN A 54 -11.79 4.47 -9.06
N GLY A 55 -12.13 3.46 -9.87
CA GLY A 55 -12.48 2.13 -9.36
C GLY A 55 -11.31 1.47 -8.62
N THR A 56 -10.09 1.56 -9.18
CA THR A 56 -8.86 1.06 -8.55
C THR A 56 -8.56 1.82 -7.26
N ALA A 57 -8.70 3.14 -7.25
CA ALA A 57 -8.52 3.93 -6.03
C ALA A 57 -9.56 3.56 -4.96
N SER A 58 -10.81 3.31 -5.35
CA SER A 58 -11.88 2.89 -4.44
C SER A 58 -11.58 1.52 -3.80
N THR A 59 -11.11 0.53 -4.56
CA THR A 59 -10.75 -0.78 -3.97
C THR A 59 -9.54 -0.71 -3.05
N LYS A 60 -8.56 0.15 -3.36
CA LYS A 60 -7.42 0.45 -2.49
C LYS A 60 -7.87 1.12 -1.18
N LEU A 61 -8.71 2.15 -1.26
CA LEU A 61 -9.28 2.85 -0.09
C LEU A 61 -10.24 2.00 0.73
N ALA A 62 -10.79 0.92 0.14
CA ALA A 62 -11.57 -0.08 0.87
C ALA A 62 -10.71 -1.19 1.50
N GLY A 63 -9.38 -1.17 1.32
CA GLY A 63 -8.46 -2.21 1.79
C GLY A 63 -8.64 -3.56 1.09
N LYS A 64 -9.33 -3.60 -0.05
CA LYS A 64 -9.53 -4.82 -0.85
C LYS A 64 -8.32 -5.13 -1.73
N THR A 65 -7.62 -4.08 -2.17
CA THR A 65 -6.41 -4.17 -2.97
C THR A 65 -5.27 -3.51 -2.19
N ARG A 66 -4.15 -4.21 -2.07
CA ARG A 66 -2.95 -3.67 -1.43
C ARG A 66 -2.40 -2.48 -2.21
N MET A 67 -2.01 -1.42 -1.50
CA MET A 67 -1.29 -0.30 -2.09
C MET A 67 0.15 -0.72 -2.40
N SER A 68 0.64 -0.40 -3.58
CA SER A 68 2.04 -0.62 -3.94
C SER A 68 2.96 0.36 -3.21
N SER A 69 4.27 0.07 -3.20
CA SER A 69 5.26 1.03 -2.69
C SER A 69 5.22 2.37 -3.44
N SER A 70 4.97 2.35 -4.75
CA SER A 70 4.79 3.56 -5.55
C SER A 70 3.56 4.36 -5.15
N ASP A 71 2.43 3.70 -4.86
CA ASP A 71 1.24 4.37 -4.33
C ASP A 71 1.57 5.08 -3.01
N VAL A 72 2.21 4.36 -2.08
CA VAL A 72 2.55 4.88 -0.74
C VAL A 72 3.51 6.08 -0.85
N LEU A 73 4.50 6.02 -1.75
CA LEU A 73 5.41 7.14 -1.99
C LEU A 73 4.67 8.37 -2.54
N ASN A 74 3.78 8.19 -3.50
CA ASN A 74 3.02 9.29 -4.07
C ASN A 74 2.09 9.93 -3.05
N ILE A 75 1.43 9.12 -2.21
CA ILE A 75 0.59 9.58 -1.11
C ILE A 75 1.41 10.38 -0.10
N ALA A 76 2.57 9.85 0.32
CA ALA A 76 3.47 10.51 1.27
C ALA A 76 3.88 11.90 0.77
N LYS A 77 4.24 12.02 -0.52
CA LYS A 77 4.57 13.30 -1.15
C LYS A 77 3.38 14.23 -1.28
N ALA A 78 2.23 13.73 -1.72
CA ALA A 78 1.04 14.54 -1.96
C ALA A 78 0.45 15.15 -0.69
N PHE A 79 0.50 14.42 0.43
CA PHE A 79 -0.03 14.88 1.72
C PHE A 79 1.05 15.34 2.70
N ASN A 80 2.32 15.33 2.29
CA ASN A 80 3.48 15.67 3.13
C ASN A 80 3.48 14.90 4.47
N VAL A 81 3.38 13.57 4.40
CA VAL A 81 3.38 12.68 5.57
C VAL A 81 4.48 11.62 5.48
N SER A 82 4.95 11.11 6.63
CA SER A 82 5.88 9.99 6.65
C SER A 82 5.25 8.69 6.10
N THR A 83 6.03 7.87 5.41
CA THR A 83 5.63 6.50 5.07
C THR A 83 5.38 5.66 6.31
N ASP A 84 6.09 5.90 7.41
CA ASP A 84 5.88 5.19 8.69
C ASP A 84 4.48 5.41 9.24
N TYR A 85 3.93 6.62 9.05
CA TYR A 85 2.55 6.92 9.37
C TYR A 85 1.59 6.14 8.47
N ILE A 86 1.86 6.02 7.17
CA ILE A 86 0.97 5.25 6.28
C ILE A 86 0.98 3.76 6.65
N TYR A 87 2.15 3.20 6.96
CA TYR A 87 2.32 1.79 7.34
C TYR A 87 1.81 1.46 8.75
N GLY A 88 1.53 2.46 9.58
CA GLY A 88 1.09 2.24 10.96
C GLY A 88 2.22 1.99 11.96
N LEU A 89 3.46 2.34 11.61
CA LEU A 89 4.64 2.23 12.48
C LEU A 89 4.74 3.42 13.46
N SER A 90 4.14 4.56 13.09
CA SER A 90 4.05 5.78 13.92
C SER A 90 2.65 6.37 13.83
N ASP A 91 2.17 6.98 14.92
CA ASP A 91 0.91 7.75 14.93
C ASP A 91 1.12 9.23 14.56
N SER A 92 2.37 9.69 14.52
CA SER A 92 2.70 11.04 14.11
C SER A 92 2.82 11.10 12.58
N PRO A 93 2.01 11.94 11.89
CA PRO A 93 2.07 12.05 10.43
C PRO A 93 3.31 12.82 9.95
N GLU A 94 3.98 13.54 10.83
CA GLU A 94 5.11 14.40 10.49
C GLU A 94 6.24 13.57 9.87
N PRO A 95 6.71 13.94 8.66
CA PRO A 95 7.96 13.39 8.15
C PRO A 95 9.08 13.85 9.09
N GLY A 96 9.80 12.90 9.72
CA GLY A 96 11.04 13.23 10.42
C GLY A 96 11.99 13.96 9.47
N CYS A 97 12.88 14.83 9.99
CA CYS A 97 13.79 15.68 9.18
C CYS A 97 14.33 14.95 7.94
N GLN A 98 13.75 15.20 6.76
CA GLN A 98 14.23 14.63 5.51
C GLN A 98 15.25 15.61 4.92
N GLU A 99 16.52 15.41 5.24
CA GLU A 99 17.62 16.04 4.50
C GLU A 99 17.53 15.56 3.04
N GLY A 100 17.43 16.54 2.13
CA GLY A 100 16.99 16.34 0.75
C GLY A 100 17.71 15.22 0.00
N VAL A 101 16.93 14.22 -0.42
CA VAL A 101 17.27 13.41 -1.59
C VAL A 101 16.57 14.05 -2.79
N THR A 102 17.14 15.15 -3.26
CA THR A 102 16.86 15.69 -4.59
C THR A 102 17.83 15.04 -5.57
N ALA A 103 17.31 14.25 -6.51
CA ALA A 103 18.04 13.80 -7.69
C ALA A 103 17.99 14.86 -8.79
#